data_AF-A0A2N3BFX0-F1
#
_entry.id   AF-A0A2N3BFX0-F1
#
_cell.length_a   1.000
_cell.length_b   1.000
_cell.length_c   1.000
_cell.angle_alpha   90.00
_cell.angle_beta   90.00
_cell.angle_gamma   90.00
#
_symmetry.space_group_name_H-M   'P 1'
#
loop_
_entity.id
_entity.type
_entity.pdbx_description
1 polymer ?
#
loop_
_entity_poly.entity_id
_entity_poly.type
_entity_poly.pdbx_seq_one_letter_code
_entity_poly.pdbx_strand_id
1 'polypeptide(L)'
;MSAAPSFTCYTYSPTFQSAGSRWRDDVVRNPFFGSAESARQALVDLREAVSNEPDHDLPPMHLERVVTVPVTKEVMVALLNSGVGAIVKKYDIIETIGEN
;
A
#
# COMPACT_ATOMS: atom_id res chain seq x y z
N MET A 1 -8.37 -25.68 17.15
CA MET A 1 -7.25 -24.96 16.49
C MET A 1 -7.70 -23.52 16.30
N SER A 2 -6.92 -22.55 16.76
CA SER A 2 -7.23 -21.14 16.50
C SER A 2 -7.02 -20.87 15.01
N ALA A 3 -8.00 -20.26 14.33
CA ALA A 3 -7.81 -19.83 12.96
C ALA A 3 -6.71 -18.76 12.92
N ALA A 4 -5.80 -18.85 11.95
CA ALA A 4 -4.75 -17.84 11.80
C ALA A 4 -5.40 -16.45 11.54
N PRO A 5 -4.93 -15.39 12.20
CA PRO A 5 -5.52 -14.07 12.03
C PRO A 5 -5.24 -13.52 10.63
N SER A 6 -6.21 -12.79 10.08
CA SER A 6 -6.01 -11.89 8.94
C SER A 6 -5.76 -10.49 9.47
N PHE A 7 -4.93 -9.70 8.78
CA PHE A 7 -4.60 -8.34 9.19
C PHE A 7 -5.13 -7.32 8.18
N THR A 8 -5.47 -6.14 8.68
CA THR A 8 -5.69 -4.95 7.85
C THR A 8 -4.44 -4.08 7.93
N CYS A 9 -3.93 -3.70 6.77
CA CYS A 9 -2.80 -2.78 6.62
C CYS A 9 -3.22 -1.64 5.68
N TYR A 10 -2.43 -0.57 5.66
CA TYR A 10 -2.67 0.58 4.80
C TYR A 10 -1.40 0.91 4.02
N THR A 11 -1.56 1.44 2.82
CA THR A 11 -0.46 1.88 1.96
C THR A 11 -1.01 2.95 1.03
N TYR A 12 -0.18 3.50 0.17
CA TYR A 12 -0.59 4.46 -0.83
C TYR A 12 0.01 4.14 -2.19
N SER A 13 -0.55 4.69 -3.26
CA SER A 13 -0.01 4.58 -4.62
C SER A 13 -0.44 5.74 -5.50
N PRO A 14 0.28 6.05 -6.59
CA PRO A 14 -0.20 6.99 -7.59
C PRO A 14 -1.48 6.48 -8.26
N THR A 15 -2.40 7.37 -8.61
CA THR A 15 -3.68 7.04 -9.27
C THR A 15 -3.53 6.39 -10.64
N PHE A 16 -2.44 6.65 -11.36
CA PHE A 16 -2.15 6.00 -12.64
C PHE A 16 -1.62 4.57 -12.51
N GLN A 17 -1.27 4.11 -11.30
CA GLN A 17 -0.73 2.78 -11.11
C GLN A 17 -1.84 1.73 -11.15
N SER A 18 -1.78 0.86 -12.16
CA SER A 18 -2.80 -0.20 -12.31
C SER A 18 -2.64 -1.31 -11.27
N ALA A 19 -3.79 -1.90 -10.88
CA ALA A 19 -3.90 -3.00 -9.92
C ALA A 19 -2.99 -4.21 -10.22
N GLY A 20 -2.81 -4.54 -11.51
CA GLY A 20 -2.05 -5.72 -11.95
C GLY A 20 -0.53 -5.56 -11.87
N SER A 21 -0.03 -4.32 -11.87
CA SER A 21 1.39 -4.03 -11.71
C SER A 21 1.75 -3.70 -10.26
N ARG A 22 0.78 -3.23 -9.47
CA ARG A 22 0.95 -2.78 -8.07
C ARG A 22 1.62 -3.79 -7.15
N TRP A 23 1.31 -5.07 -7.30
CA TRP A 23 1.73 -6.15 -6.39
C TRP A 23 2.98 -6.89 -6.85
N ARG A 24 3.56 -6.49 -7.98
CA ARG A 24 4.76 -7.13 -8.51
C ARG A 24 6.00 -6.66 -7.75
N ASP A 25 6.99 -7.53 -7.69
CA ASP A 25 8.23 -7.30 -6.94
C ASP A 25 9.20 -6.34 -7.64
N ASP A 26 8.98 -6.09 -8.94
CA ASP A 26 9.80 -5.22 -9.80
C ASP A 26 9.45 -3.72 -9.68
N VAL A 27 8.42 -3.37 -8.90
CA VAL A 27 8.00 -1.99 -8.67
C VAL A 27 8.50 -1.52 -7.30
N VAL A 28 9.00 -0.28 -7.23
CA VAL A 28 9.34 0.38 -5.96
C VAL A 28 8.13 0.30 -5.04
N ARG A 29 8.25 -0.46 -3.93
CA ARG A 29 7.14 -0.69 -3.02
C ARG A 29 6.95 0.50 -2.11
N ASN A 30 5.75 1.07 -2.14
CA ASN A 30 5.32 2.02 -1.13
C ASN A 30 5.24 1.33 0.24
N PRO A 31 5.56 2.03 1.33
CA PRO A 31 5.52 1.49 2.67
C PRO A 31 4.12 1.02 3.07
N PHE A 32 4.07 0.06 4.00
CA PHE A 32 2.85 -0.38 4.66
C PHE A 32 2.77 0.17 6.09
N PHE A 33 1.55 0.48 6.52
CA PHE A 33 1.25 1.11 7.80
C PHE A 33 0.17 0.31 8.54
N GLY A 34 0.19 0.39 9.87
CA GLY A 34 -0.82 -0.25 10.73
C GLY A 34 -2.16 0.48 10.79
N SER A 35 -2.22 1.74 10.37
CA SER A 35 -3.43 2.58 10.39
C SER A 35 -3.53 3.49 9.16
N ALA A 36 -4.76 3.91 8.84
CA ALA A 36 -5.02 4.83 7.75
C ALA A 36 -4.43 6.22 8.02
N GLU A 37 -4.44 6.63 9.28
CA GLU A 37 -3.90 7.90 9.78
C GLU A 37 -2.39 7.97 9.57
N SER A 38 -1.65 6.90 9.89
CA SER A 38 -0.20 6.87 9.66
C SER A 38 0.15 6.88 8.17
N ALA A 39 -0.61 6.17 7.34
CA ALA A 39 -0.43 6.21 5.88
C ALA A 39 -0.76 7.59 5.29
N ARG A 40 -1.81 8.24 5.79
CA ARG A 40 -2.18 9.62 5.41
C ARG A 40 -1.10 10.61 5.83
N GLN A 41 -0.59 10.52 7.06
CA GLN A 41 0.47 11.41 7.52
C GLN A 41 1.72 11.26 6.65
N ALA A 42 2.12 10.03 6.33
CA ALA A 42 3.26 9.79 5.44
C ALA A 42 3.05 10.37 4.02
N LEU A 43 1.81 10.38 3.52
CA LEU A 43 1.48 11.06 2.26
C LEU A 43 1.59 12.58 2.37
N VAL A 44 1.15 13.18 3.49
CA VAL A 44 1.29 14.62 3.74
C VAL A 44 2.77 15.01 3.79
N ASP A 45 3.57 14.26 4.55
CA ASP A 45 5.02 14.50 4.69
C ASP A 45 5.73 14.38 3.33
N LEU A 46 5.36 13.36 2.52
CA LEU A 46 5.88 13.18 1.17
C LEU A 46 5.53 14.39 0.27
N ARG A 47 4.30 14.89 0.37
CA ARG A 47 3.83 16.01 -0.45
C ARG A 47 4.51 17.32 -0.06
N GLU A 48 4.76 17.53 1.23
CA GLU A 48 5.52 18.67 1.73
C GLU A 48 6.98 18.61 1.25
N ALA A 49 7.62 17.44 1.33
CA ALA A 49 8.98 17.25 0.82
C ALA A 49 9.08 17.56 -0.68
N VAL A 50 8.12 17.07 -1.49
CA VAL A 50 8.07 17.31 -2.93
C VAL A 50 7.74 18.77 -3.28
N SER A 51 6.83 19.42 -2.55
CA SER A 51 6.46 20.82 -2.81
C SER A 51 7.61 21.81 -2.59
N ASN A 52 8.65 21.41 -1.84
CA ASN A 52 9.88 22.18 -1.68
C ASN A 52 10.83 22.05 -2.88
N GLU A 53 10.53 21.19 -3.86
CA GLU A 53 11.29 21.00 -5.09
C GLU A 53 10.55 21.61 -6.30
N PRO A 54 11.10 22.63 -6.97
CA PRO A 54 10.36 23.47 -7.93
C PRO A 54 9.94 22.80 -9.24
N ASP A 55 10.41 21.57 -9.53
CA ASP A 55 10.09 20.81 -10.75
C ASP A 55 9.37 19.48 -10.47
N HIS A 56 8.96 19.23 -9.22
CA HIS A 56 8.31 17.98 -8.85
C HIS A 56 6.91 18.23 -8.32
N ASP A 57 5.90 17.77 -9.07
CA ASP A 57 4.53 17.64 -8.59
C ASP A 57 4.26 16.17 -8.24
N LEU A 58 3.77 15.95 -7.01
CA LEU A 58 3.28 14.64 -6.63
C LEU A 58 1.91 14.43 -7.29
N PRO A 59 1.74 13.36 -8.11
CA PRO A 59 0.45 13.05 -8.72
C PRO A 59 -0.61 12.81 -7.63
N PRO A 60 -1.91 12.86 -7.98
CA PRO A 60 -2.95 12.40 -7.07
C PRO A 60 -2.63 10.97 -6.60
N MET A 61 -2.76 10.73 -5.30
CA MET A 61 -2.41 9.47 -4.64
C MET A 61 -3.66 8.81 -4.09
N HIS A 62 -3.78 7.50 -4.27
CA HIS A 62 -4.75 6.68 -3.55
C HIS A 62 -4.19 6.29 -2.19
N LEU A 63 -5.04 6.38 -1.17
CA LEU A 63 -4.87 5.69 0.09
C LEU A 63 -5.59 4.35 -0.01
N GLU A 64 -4.86 3.28 0.23
CA GLU A 64 -5.31 1.91 0.02
C GLU A 64 -5.42 1.18 1.36
N ARG A 65 -6.54 0.49 1.57
CA ARG A 65 -6.70 -0.51 2.63
C ARG A 65 -6.41 -1.87 2.04
N VAL A 66 -5.58 -2.66 2.71
CA VAL A 66 -5.19 -4.01 2.29
C VAL A 66 -5.56 -5.00 3.39
N VAL A 67 -6.19 -6.10 3.00
CA VAL A 67 -6.51 -7.20 3.91
C VAL A 67 -5.71 -8.42 3.50
N THR A 68 -4.99 -9.02 4.46
CA THR A 68 -4.21 -10.23 4.19
C THR A 68 -5.10 -11.46 4.17
N VAL A 69 -4.64 -12.52 3.52
CA VAL A 69 -5.11 -13.88 3.85
C VAL A 69 -4.69 -14.23 5.28
N PRO A 70 -5.30 -15.25 5.93
CA PRO A 70 -4.84 -15.74 7.22
C PRO A 70 -3.34 -16.01 7.21
N VAL A 71 -2.58 -15.38 8.12
CA VAL A 71 -1.11 -15.46 8.09
C VAL A 71 -0.67 -16.80 8.68
N THR A 72 -0.56 -17.80 7.80
CA THR A 72 0.00 -19.11 8.11
C THR A 72 1.48 -19.15 7.72
N LYS A 73 2.17 -20.24 8.09
CA LYS A 73 3.55 -20.47 7.70
C LYS A 73 3.70 -20.52 6.17
N GLU A 74 2.76 -21.17 5.47
CA GLU A 74 2.77 -21.26 4.01
C GLU A 74 2.63 -19.90 3.35
N VAL A 75 1.75 -19.04 3.88
CA VAL A 75 1.56 -17.66 3.41
C VAL A 75 2.81 -16.82 3.63
N MET A 76 3.50 -16.99 4.76
CA MET A 76 4.79 -16.33 5.00
C MET A 76 5.87 -16.78 4.03
N VAL A 77 5.92 -18.07 3.68
CA VAL A 77 6.86 -18.56 2.65
C VAL A 77 6.51 -17.97 1.27
N ALA A 78 5.23 -17.87 0.94
CA ALA A 78 4.77 -17.26 -0.31
C ALA A 78 5.13 -15.76 -0.38
N LEU A 79 4.99 -15.01 0.73
CA LEU A 79 5.45 -13.62 0.83
C LEU A 79 6.94 -13.49 0.50
N LEU A 80 7.77 -14.35 1.09
CA LEU A 80 9.22 -14.29 0.92
C LEU A 80 9.68 -14.66 -0.51
N ASN A 81 8.96 -15.56 -1.17
CA ASN A 81 9.33 -16.03 -2.51
C ASN A 81 8.66 -15.26 -3.65
N SER A 82 7.50 -14.66 -3.42
CA SER A 82 6.64 -14.09 -4.48
C SER A 82 6.18 -12.66 -4.19
N GLY A 83 6.56 -12.10 -3.05
CA GLY A 83 6.24 -10.74 -2.66
C GLY A 83 4.84 -10.56 -2.09
N VAL A 84 4.49 -9.30 -1.84
CA VAL A 84 3.28 -8.92 -1.11
C VAL A 84 2.00 -9.41 -1.79
N GLY A 85 1.96 -9.47 -3.12
CA GLY A 85 0.79 -9.95 -3.86
C GLY A 85 0.32 -11.35 -3.44
N ALA A 86 1.23 -12.20 -2.98
CA ALA A 86 0.91 -13.56 -2.54
C ALA A 86 0.06 -13.60 -1.25
N ILE A 87 0.03 -12.52 -0.47
CA ILE A 87 -0.68 -12.46 0.80
C ILE A 87 -1.89 -11.53 0.78
N VAL A 88 -2.12 -10.78 -0.30
CA VAL A 88 -3.26 -9.87 -0.43
C VAL A 88 -4.52 -10.67 -0.72
N LYS A 89 -5.48 -10.62 0.20
CA LYS A 89 -6.83 -11.17 0.00
C LYS A 89 -7.73 -10.17 -0.70
N LYS A 90 -7.66 -8.92 -0.26
CA LYS A 90 -8.47 -7.82 -0.79
C LYS A 90 -7.69 -6.53 -0.64
N TYR A 91 -7.87 -5.61 -1.58
CA TYR A 91 -7.49 -4.22 -1.39
C TYR A 91 -8.63 -3.31 -1.85
N ASP A 92 -8.76 -2.16 -1.20
CA ASP A 92 -9.79 -1.15 -1.47
C ASP A 92 -9.11 0.22 -1.47
N ILE A 93 -9.44 1.07 -2.45
CA ILE A 93 -9.11 2.50 -2.38
C ILE A 93 -10.11 3.13 -1.40
N ILE A 94 -9.61 3.71 -0.31
CA ILE A 94 -10.45 4.32 0.72
C ILE A 94 -10.49 5.84 0.60
N GLU A 95 -9.53 6.45 -0.09
CA GLU A 95 -9.47 7.88 -0.33
C GLU A 95 -8.55 8.18 -1.52
N THR A 96 -8.80 9.30 -2.20
CA THR A 96 -7.86 9.90 -3.15
C THR A 96 -7.46 11.28 -2.63
N ILE A 97 -6.17 11.54 -2.55
CA ILE A 97 -5.59 12.77 -2.01
C ILE A 97 -4.87 13.52 -3.13
N GLY A 98 -5.17 14.82 -3.27
CA GLY A 98 -4.58 15.68 -4.30
C GLY A 98 -5.35 15.70 -5.64
N GLU A 99 -6.55 15.13 -5.68
CA GLU A 99 -7.52 15.36 -6.75
C GLU A 99 -8.30 16.64 -6.40
N ASN A 100 -8.23 17.67 -7.25
CA ASN A 100 -8.95 18.94 -7.09
C ASN A 100 -10.32 18.86 -7.74
#